data_AF-A0A954VHG8-F1
#
_entry.id   AF-A0A954VHG8-F1
#
_cell.length_a   1.000
_cell.length_b   1.000
_cell.length_c   1.000
_cell.angle_alpha   90.00
_cell.angle_beta   90.00
_cell.angle_gamma   90.00
#
_symmetry.space_group_name_H-M   'P 1'
#
loop_
_entity.id
_entity.type
_entity.pdbx_description
1 polymer ?
#
loop_
_entity_poly.entity_id
_entity_poly.type
_entity_poly.pdbx_seq_one_letter_code
_entity_poly.pdbx_strand_id
1 'polypeptide(L)'
;MPVRSESRVTAGLNDYRFVASLHVQHPSVDPNDVTAALKLNPKSVKRRGERRRKPDGGLLSGNYDENHWRANLEIVAGHNVSEFLQKLIDTQTPDAMALTRRIDDTGGSVSVFIGVFADRLCDFEIPASTLRLLGEAGISVRLDYYGACNGQTSDAEKRSGQREPPMTGN
;
A
#
# COMPACT_ATOMS: atom_id res chain seq x y z
N MET A 1 7.35 -14.78 -9.45
CA MET A 1 6.88 -13.48 -8.94
C MET A 1 6.18 -13.74 -7.61
N PRO A 2 6.59 -13.16 -6.46
CA PRO A 2 5.85 -13.38 -5.23
C PRO A 2 4.44 -12.79 -5.40
N VAL A 3 3.44 -13.64 -5.14
CA VAL A 3 2.02 -13.31 -5.21
C VAL A 3 1.72 -12.28 -4.12
N ARG A 4 0.96 -11.24 -4.45
CA ARG A 4 0.50 -10.26 -3.45
C ARG A 4 -0.49 -10.98 -2.54
N SER A 5 -0.19 -11.07 -1.25
CA SER A 5 -1.14 -11.61 -0.28
C SER A 5 -2.34 -10.66 -0.14
N GLU A 6 -3.52 -11.24 -0.06
CA GLU A 6 -4.80 -10.57 0.06
C GLU A 6 -5.65 -11.34 1.08
N SER A 7 -6.44 -10.62 1.88
CA SER A 7 -7.47 -11.21 2.72
C SER A 7 -8.82 -10.57 2.40
N ARG A 8 -9.88 -11.39 2.37
CA ARG A 8 -11.26 -10.95 2.25
C ARG A 8 -11.94 -11.07 3.61
N VAL A 9 -12.61 -10.00 4.02
CA VAL A 9 -13.37 -9.92 5.25
C VAL A 9 -14.84 -9.88 4.87
N THR A 10 -15.58 -10.89 5.31
CA THR A 10 -17.03 -10.98 5.17
C THR A 10 -17.65 -11.16 6.56
N ALA A 11 -17.88 -10.05 7.26
CA ALA A 11 -18.44 -10.05 8.62
C ALA A 11 -19.47 -8.94 8.77
N GLY A 12 -20.74 -9.29 9.04
CA GLY A 12 -21.82 -8.31 9.09
C GLY A 12 -22.04 -7.59 7.77
N LEU A 13 -22.08 -6.25 7.79
CA LEU A 13 -22.18 -5.42 6.57
C LEU A 13 -20.85 -5.24 5.85
N ASN A 14 -19.74 -5.72 6.43
CA ASN A 14 -18.41 -5.59 5.85
C ASN A 14 -18.15 -6.70 4.84
N ASP A 15 -18.05 -6.32 3.56
CA ASP A 15 -17.52 -7.13 2.47
C ASP A 15 -16.42 -6.34 1.75
N TYR A 16 -15.18 -6.57 2.16
CA TYR A 16 -14.02 -5.92 1.58
C TYR A 16 -12.85 -6.89 1.46
N ARG A 17 -11.96 -6.62 0.52
CA ARG A 17 -10.64 -7.26 0.43
C ARG A 17 -9.57 -6.23 0.74
N PHE A 18 -8.47 -6.66 1.33
CA PHE A 18 -7.33 -5.78 1.54
C PHE A 18 -6.00 -6.47 1.29
N VAL A 19 -5.04 -5.63 0.98
CA VAL A 19 -3.65 -5.98 0.67
C VAL A 19 -2.74 -5.06 1.45
N ALA A 20 -1.56 -5.56 1.84
CA ALA A 20 -0.63 -4.82 2.66
C ALA A 20 0.78 -4.79 2.08
N SER A 21 1.49 -3.70 2.34
CA SER A 21 2.92 -3.57 2.02
C SER A 21 3.61 -2.66 3.01
N LEU A 22 4.86 -2.95 3.31
CA LEU A 22 5.70 -2.10 4.14
C LEU A 22 6.53 -1.18 3.24
N HIS A 23 6.59 0.09 3.60
CA HIS A 23 7.35 1.13 2.90
C HIS A 23 8.33 1.75 3.89
N VAL A 24 9.57 1.90 3.44
CA VAL A 24 10.62 2.59 4.18
C VAL A 24 11.15 3.68 3.27
N GLN A 25 11.20 4.91 3.78
CA GLN A 25 11.76 6.05 3.08
C GLN A 25 12.72 6.77 4.01
N HIS A 26 13.95 7.01 3.56
CA HIS A 26 14.96 7.68 4.36
C HIS A 26 16.06 8.29 3.48
N PRO A 27 16.63 9.46 3.84
CA PRO A 27 17.68 10.11 3.04
C PRO A 27 19.01 9.32 2.97
N SER A 28 19.42 8.68 4.07
CA SER A 28 20.73 8.00 4.17
C SER A 28 20.74 6.49 4.48
N VAL A 29 19.72 5.90 5.12
CA VAL A 29 19.68 4.47 5.44
C VAL A 29 19.73 3.63 4.16
N ASP A 30 20.67 2.69 4.08
CA ASP A 30 20.80 1.80 2.92
C ASP A 30 19.62 0.80 2.91
N PRO A 31 18.88 0.69 1.80
CA PRO A 31 17.85 -0.35 1.64
C PRO A 31 18.34 -1.79 1.83
N ASN A 32 19.65 -2.06 1.72
CA ASN A 32 20.23 -3.37 2.04
C ASN A 32 20.19 -3.65 3.56
N ASP A 33 20.50 -2.65 4.39
CA ASP A 33 20.38 -2.76 5.85
C ASP A 33 18.91 -2.99 6.25
N VAL A 34 17.99 -2.31 5.57
CA VAL A 34 16.54 -2.52 5.73
C VAL A 34 16.16 -3.97 5.43
N THR A 35 16.67 -4.51 4.34
CA THR A 35 16.42 -5.91 3.93
C THR A 35 16.96 -6.89 4.97
N ALA A 36 18.18 -6.66 5.47
CA ALA A 36 18.82 -7.54 6.45
C ALA A 36 18.09 -7.55 7.81
N ALA A 37 17.70 -6.38 8.31
CA ALA A 37 17.04 -6.25 9.61
C ALA A 37 15.59 -6.73 9.58
N LEU A 38 14.83 -6.36 8.55
CA LEU A 38 13.42 -6.74 8.43
C LEU A 38 13.23 -8.17 7.94
N LYS A 39 14.27 -8.80 7.36
CA LYS A 39 14.24 -10.15 6.78
C LYS A 39 13.11 -10.33 5.76
N LEU A 40 12.80 -9.25 5.04
CA LEU A 40 11.77 -9.20 4.00
C LEU A 40 12.43 -9.01 2.63
N ASN A 41 11.95 -9.76 1.63
CA ASN A 41 12.40 -9.57 0.26
C ASN A 41 11.75 -8.33 -0.35
N PRO A 42 12.53 -7.31 -0.80
CA PRO A 42 11.95 -6.13 -1.40
C PRO A 42 11.23 -6.45 -2.71
N LYS A 43 10.07 -5.82 -2.89
CA LYS A 43 9.37 -5.75 -4.17
C LYS A 43 9.93 -4.61 -5.04
N SER A 44 10.38 -3.52 -4.43
CA SER A 44 11.03 -2.42 -5.13
C SER A 44 12.02 -1.70 -4.23
N VAL A 45 13.17 -1.35 -4.81
CA VAL A 45 14.20 -0.52 -4.18
C VAL A 45 14.52 0.62 -5.14
N LYS A 46 14.61 1.83 -4.61
CA LYS A 46 15.04 3.04 -5.31
C LYS A 46 16.09 3.70 -4.45
N ARG A 47 17.23 4.06 -5.03
CA ARG A 47 18.29 4.75 -4.28
C ARG A 47 18.32 6.22 -4.61
N ARG A 48 18.65 7.01 -3.59
CA ARG A 48 18.94 8.43 -3.74
C ARG A 48 20.00 8.64 -4.83
N GLY A 49 19.76 9.60 -5.70
CA GLY A 49 20.64 9.92 -6.82
C GLY A 49 20.42 9.06 -8.07
N GLU A 50 19.70 7.92 -7.98
CA GLU A 50 19.35 7.16 -9.18
C GLU A 50 18.33 7.93 -10.03
N ARG A 51 18.46 7.79 -11.35
CA ARG A 51 17.52 8.37 -12.31
C ARG A 51 16.14 7.78 -12.09
N ARG A 52 15.12 8.64 -12.02
CA ARG A 52 13.73 8.19 -11.91
C ARG A 52 13.32 7.40 -13.15
N ARG A 53 12.52 6.36 -12.95
CA ARG A 53 12.02 5.48 -14.02
C ARG A 53 10.51 5.33 -13.94
N LYS A 54 9.88 5.22 -15.11
CA LYS A 54 8.50 4.79 -15.28
C LYS A 54 8.37 3.29 -14.98
N PRO A 55 7.15 2.80 -14.73
CA PRO A 55 6.88 1.36 -14.63
C PRO A 55 7.30 0.57 -15.88
N ASP A 56 7.25 1.18 -17.07
CA ASP A 56 7.66 0.58 -18.35
C ASP A 56 9.19 0.63 -18.59
N GLY A 57 9.96 1.16 -17.64
CA GLY A 57 11.42 1.30 -17.72
C GLY A 57 11.92 2.61 -18.35
N GLY A 58 11.04 3.42 -18.93
CA GLY A 58 11.39 4.73 -19.49
C GLY A 58 11.94 5.69 -18.43
N LEU A 59 12.97 6.48 -18.78
CA LEU A 59 13.55 7.45 -17.86
C LEU A 59 12.60 8.65 -17.66
N LEU A 60 12.51 9.14 -16.42
CA LEU A 60 11.82 10.38 -16.05
C LEU A 60 12.83 11.47 -15.74
N SER A 61 12.42 12.74 -15.80
CA SER A 61 13.23 13.87 -15.29
C SER A 61 13.43 13.79 -13.76
N GLY A 62 14.52 14.36 -13.27
CA GLY A 62 14.98 14.25 -11.87
C GLY A 62 15.61 12.90 -11.46
N ASN A 63 16.20 12.92 -10.28
CA ASN A 63 16.68 11.73 -9.58
C ASN A 63 15.79 11.48 -8.35
N TYR A 64 15.93 10.33 -7.69
CA TYR A 64 15.30 10.14 -6.39
C TYR A 64 16.05 10.97 -5.34
N ASP A 65 15.31 11.73 -4.54
CA ASP A 65 15.87 12.60 -3.50
C ASP A 65 16.23 11.82 -2.22
N GLU A 66 15.65 10.63 -2.05
CA GLU A 66 15.80 9.74 -0.90
C GLU A 66 15.82 8.27 -1.31
N ASN A 67 16.27 7.40 -0.41
CA ASN A 67 16.13 5.97 -0.58
C ASN A 67 14.68 5.57 -0.30
N HIS A 68 14.14 4.68 -1.14
CA HIS A 68 12.81 4.11 -0.94
C HIS A 68 12.87 2.59 -1.11
N TRP A 69 12.42 1.88 -0.08
CA TRP A 69 12.34 0.43 -0.03
C TRP A 69 10.89 0.01 0.21
N ARG A 70 10.44 -1.04 -0.45
CA ARG A 70 9.09 -1.59 -0.29
C ARG A 70 9.11 -3.09 -0.37
N ALA A 71 8.37 -3.75 0.53
CA ALA A 71 8.03 -5.18 0.43
C ALA A 71 6.52 -5.39 0.55
N ASN A 72 6.02 -6.46 -0.07
CA ASN A 72 4.66 -6.93 0.20
C ASN A 72 4.65 -7.66 1.55
N LEU A 73 3.59 -7.48 2.32
CA LEU A 73 3.41 -8.19 3.57
C LEU A 73 2.50 -9.41 3.36
N GLU A 74 2.81 -10.49 4.04
CA GLU A 74 1.96 -11.67 4.06
C GLU A 74 0.80 -11.45 5.02
N ILE A 75 -0.40 -11.80 4.56
CA ILE A 75 -1.64 -11.70 5.32
C ILE A 75 -2.13 -13.12 5.55
N VAL A 76 -2.44 -13.44 6.81
CA VAL A 76 -3.07 -14.71 7.15
C VAL A 76 -4.50 -14.70 6.62
N ALA A 77 -4.88 -15.76 5.90
CA ALA A 77 -6.23 -15.89 5.37
C ALA A 77 -7.27 -15.77 6.50
N GLY A 78 -8.28 -14.91 6.28
CA GLY A 78 -9.35 -14.67 7.24
C GLY A 78 -9.05 -13.58 8.27
N HIS A 79 -7.81 -13.11 8.40
CA HIS A 79 -7.53 -11.95 9.25
C HIS A 79 -8.18 -10.69 8.66
N ASN A 80 -8.79 -9.89 9.53
CA ASN A 80 -9.14 -8.51 9.22
C ASN A 80 -7.94 -7.56 9.38
N VAL A 81 -8.13 -6.26 9.12
CA VAL A 81 -7.05 -5.27 9.18
C VAL A 81 -6.45 -5.15 10.59
N SER A 82 -7.29 -5.15 11.62
CA SER A 82 -6.84 -5.05 13.02
C SER A 82 -5.99 -6.25 13.41
N GLU A 83 -6.48 -7.47 13.14
CA GLU A 83 -5.76 -8.72 13.43
C GLU A 83 -4.44 -8.82 12.65
N PHE A 84 -4.42 -8.32 11.42
CA PHE A 84 -3.21 -8.22 10.62
C PHE A 84 -2.18 -7.27 11.26
N LEU A 85 -2.59 -6.06 11.65
CA LEU A 85 -1.69 -5.08 12.26
C LEU A 85 -1.16 -5.54 13.62
N GLN A 86 -2.02 -6.16 14.44
CA GLN A 86 -1.60 -6.73 15.71
C GLN A 86 -0.57 -7.85 15.50
N LYS A 87 -0.83 -8.78 14.58
CA LYS A 87 0.13 -9.83 14.26
C LYS A 87 1.45 -9.27 13.71
N LEU A 88 1.39 -8.23 12.89
CA LEU A 88 2.58 -7.59 12.32
C LEU A 88 3.50 -7.04 13.42
N ILE A 89 2.93 -6.41 14.45
CA ILE A 89 3.73 -5.89 15.57
C ILE A 89 4.24 -7.01 16.48
N ASP A 90 3.40 -8.01 16.78
CA ASP A 90 3.76 -9.14 17.66
C ASP A 90 4.90 -10.00 17.09
N THR A 91 5.09 -9.96 15.77
CA THR A 91 6.13 -10.73 15.07
C THR A 91 7.40 -9.93 14.78
N GLN A 92 7.47 -8.65 15.16
CA GLN A 92 8.69 -7.87 14.99
C GLN A 92 9.81 -8.40 15.88
N THR A 93 11.00 -8.55 15.28
CA THR A 93 12.22 -8.82 16.06
C THR A 93 12.73 -7.53 16.72
N PRO A 94 13.48 -7.61 17.83
CA PRO A 94 14.10 -6.43 18.45
C PRO A 94 14.95 -5.60 17.48
N ASP A 95 15.70 -6.25 16.58
CA ASP A 95 16.53 -5.57 15.57
C ASP A 95 15.66 -4.79 14.57
N ALA A 96 14.54 -5.37 14.15
CA ALA A 96 13.58 -4.70 13.27
C ALA A 96 12.97 -3.48 13.97
N MET A 97 12.53 -3.61 15.23
CA MET A 97 12.00 -2.49 16.01
C MET A 97 13.03 -1.37 16.22
N ALA A 98 14.27 -1.73 16.55
CA ALA A 98 15.35 -0.77 16.72
C ALA A 98 15.64 -0.03 15.41
N LEU A 99 15.60 -0.73 14.27
CA LEU A 99 15.75 -0.12 12.96
C LEU A 99 14.60 0.85 12.65
N THR A 100 13.34 0.43 12.81
CA THR A 100 12.18 1.28 12.46
C THR A 100 12.14 2.52 13.34
N ARG A 101 12.43 2.37 14.64
CA ARG A 101 12.56 3.49 15.57
C ARG A 101 13.66 4.45 15.16
N ARG A 102 14.85 3.93 14.82
CA ARG A 102 15.96 4.76 14.36
C ARG A 102 15.59 5.54 13.09
N ILE A 103 14.94 4.89 12.12
CA ILE A 103 14.51 5.53 10.87
C ILE A 103 13.57 6.71 11.16
N ASP A 104 12.61 6.53 12.08
CA ASP A 104 11.68 7.56 12.51
C ASP A 104 12.42 8.72 13.21
N ASP A 105 13.30 8.41 14.16
CA ASP A 105 14.06 9.40 14.93
C ASP A 105 15.08 10.19 14.07
N THR A 106 15.56 9.64 12.95
CA THR A 106 16.53 10.29 12.06
C THR A 106 15.91 10.93 10.80
N GLY A 107 14.59 11.15 10.81
CA GLY A 107 13.89 11.93 9.79
C GLY A 107 13.49 11.15 8.54
N GLY A 108 13.49 9.82 8.60
CA GLY A 108 12.81 8.98 7.63
C GLY A 108 11.42 8.58 8.09
N SER A 109 10.86 7.58 7.42
CA SER A 109 9.55 7.02 7.77
C SER A 109 9.48 5.54 7.47
N VAL A 110 8.77 4.82 8.32
CA VAL A 110 8.31 3.46 8.07
C VAL A 110 6.79 3.46 8.10
N SER A 111 6.16 2.95 7.05
CA SER A 111 4.70 2.88 6.96
C SER A 111 4.19 1.55 6.46
N VAL A 112 3.16 1.05 7.12
CA VAL A 112 2.33 -0.05 6.64
C VAL A 112 1.25 0.56 5.77
N PHE A 113 1.33 0.29 4.48
CA PHE A 113 0.28 0.65 3.52
C PHE A 113 -0.76 -0.46 3.44
N ILE A 114 -2.03 -0.09 3.59
CA ILE A 114 -3.20 -0.95 3.46
C ILE A 114 -4.05 -0.40 2.32
N GLY A 115 -4.21 -1.19 1.26
CA GLY A 115 -5.20 -0.91 0.22
C GLY A 115 -6.47 -1.70 0.51
N VAL A 116 -7.58 -1.01 0.74
CA VAL A 116 -8.90 -1.59 1.02
C VAL A 116 -9.75 -1.48 -0.23
N PHE A 117 -10.36 -2.57 -0.67
CA PHE A 117 -11.25 -2.58 -1.83
C PHE A 117 -12.60 -3.12 -1.40
N ALA A 118 -13.65 -2.33 -1.60
CA ALA A 118 -15.00 -2.67 -1.22
C ALA A 118 -16.00 -2.10 -2.24
N ASP A 119 -17.05 -2.86 -2.55
CA ASP A 119 -18.10 -2.39 -3.46
C ASP A 119 -19.14 -1.51 -2.75
N ARG A 120 -19.15 -1.55 -1.42
CA ARG A 120 -20.04 -0.81 -0.53
C ARG A 120 -19.25 -0.20 0.62
N LEU A 121 -19.95 0.55 1.47
CA LEU A 121 -19.41 1.02 2.73
C LEU A 121 -18.85 -0.17 3.51
N CYS A 122 -17.65 -0.01 4.06
CA CYS A 122 -17.08 -0.90 5.03
C CYS A 122 -16.44 -0.08 6.14
N ASP A 123 -16.36 -0.66 7.31
CA ASP A 123 -15.57 -0.13 8.41
C ASP A 123 -14.66 -1.21 8.99
N PHE A 124 -13.65 -0.74 9.70
CA PHE A 124 -12.89 -1.52 10.64
C PHE A 124 -12.26 -0.56 11.64
N GLU A 125 -12.18 -0.99 12.88
CA GLU A 125 -11.49 -0.27 13.92
C GLU A 125 -10.07 -0.81 14.06
N ILE A 126 -9.10 0.08 14.25
CA ILE A 126 -7.77 -0.30 14.73
C ILE A 126 -7.75 0.06 16.22
N PRO A 127 -7.64 -0.93 17.13
CA PRO A 127 -7.66 -0.66 18.57
C PRO A 127 -6.58 0.33 18.98
N ALA A 128 -6.88 1.17 19.98
CA ALA A 128 -5.93 2.16 20.50
C ALA A 128 -4.64 1.51 21.03
N SER A 129 -4.72 0.29 21.58
CA SER A 129 -3.56 -0.50 21.99
C SER A 129 -2.64 -0.84 20.81
N THR A 130 -3.20 -1.26 19.68
CA THR A 130 -2.45 -1.56 18.45
C THR A 130 -1.82 -0.29 17.87
N LEU A 131 -2.57 0.82 17.82
CA LEU A 131 -2.04 2.11 17.37
C LEU A 131 -0.88 2.60 18.25
N ARG A 132 -0.98 2.44 19.58
CA ARG A 132 0.10 2.77 20.51
C ARG A 132 1.36 1.96 20.19
N LEU A 133 1.24 0.64 20.05
CA LEU A 133 2.39 -0.23 19.78
C LEU A 133 3.06 0.08 18.43
N LEU A 134 2.26 0.39 17.40
CA LEU A 134 2.78 0.84 16.10
C LEU A 134 3.55 2.16 16.23
N GLY A 135 3.01 3.14 16.96
CA GLY A 135 3.67 4.41 17.22
C GLY A 135 4.97 4.27 18.03
N GLU A 136 4.99 3.40 19.05
CA GLU A 136 6.20 3.08 19.81
C GLU A 136 7.29 2.49 18.90
N ALA A 137 6.91 1.63 17.96
CA ALA A 137 7.81 1.07 16.95
C ALA A 137 8.23 2.05 15.84
N GLY A 138 7.69 3.27 15.79
CA GLY A 138 7.97 4.23 14.71
C GLY A 138 7.33 3.82 13.37
N ILE A 139 6.18 3.13 13.42
CA ILE A 139 5.48 2.62 12.24
C ILE A 139 4.15 3.36 12.07
N SER A 140 4.02 4.09 10.97
CA SER A 140 2.76 4.74 10.58
C SER A 140 1.84 3.78 9.82
N VAL A 141 0.52 4.03 9.88
CA VAL A 141 -0.47 3.34 9.03
C VAL A 141 -0.92 4.29 7.93
N ARG A 142 -0.77 3.86 6.66
CA ARG A 142 -1.31 4.55 5.49
C ARG A 142 -2.42 3.70 4.89
N LEU A 143 -3.57 4.32 4.64
CA LEU A 143 -4.76 3.62 4.15
C LEU A 143 -5.25 4.29 2.88
N ASP A 144 -5.47 3.48 1.84
CA ASP A 144 -6.21 3.87 0.65
C ASP A 144 -7.49 3.05 0.58
N TYR A 145 -8.62 3.72 0.36
CA TYR A 145 -9.90 3.09 0.08
C TYR A 145 -10.22 3.15 -1.42
N TYR A 146 -10.51 1.99 -1.99
CA TYR A 146 -10.85 1.80 -3.39
C TYR A 146 -12.30 1.30 -3.50
N GLY A 147 -13.23 2.25 -3.66
CA GLY A 147 -14.66 1.96 -3.84
C GLY A 147 -15.03 1.60 -5.30
N ALA A 148 -16.25 1.09 -5.51
CA ALA A 148 -16.79 0.69 -6.82
C ALA A 148 -16.74 1.78 -7.92
N CYS A 149 -16.56 3.06 -7.57
CA CYS A 149 -16.43 4.15 -8.54
C CYS A 149 -15.01 4.31 -9.14
N ASN A 150 -14.00 3.54 -8.69
CA ASN A 150 -12.64 3.68 -9.19
C ASN A 150 -12.37 2.91 -10.51
N GLY A 151 -13.42 2.36 -11.14
CA GLY A 151 -13.33 1.57 -12.37
C GLY A 151 -14.38 1.89 -13.44
N GLN A 152 -15.17 2.96 -13.31
CA GLN A 152 -16.15 3.36 -14.34
C GLN A 152 -15.94 4.82 -14.76
N THR A 153 -14.88 5.05 -15.52
CA THR A 153 -14.87 6.14 -16.50
C THR A 153 -14.71 5.50 -17.88
N SER A 154 -15.59 5.90 -18.80
CA SER A 154 -15.71 5.48 -20.21
C SER A 154 -16.60 4.25 -20.50
N ASP A 155 -17.91 4.45 -20.45
CA ASP A 155 -18.84 3.79 -21.42
C ASP A 155 -20.13 4.60 -21.63
N ALA A 156 -20.41 5.60 -20.80
CA ALA A 156 -21.56 6.51 -20.98
C ALA A 156 -21.40 7.53 -22.13
N GLU A 157 -20.19 7.81 -22.62
CA GLU A 157 -19.97 8.75 -23.73
C GLU A 157 -20.12 8.15 -25.13
N LYS A 158 -20.29 6.83 -25.27
CA LYS A 158 -20.45 6.18 -26.59
C LYS A 158 -21.91 6.00 -27.06
N ARG A 159 -22.91 6.44 -26.30
CA ARG A 159 -24.34 6.30 -26.67
C ARG A 159 -25.05 7.59 -27.12
N SER A 160 -24.33 8.70 -27.31
CA SER A 160 -24.89 9.98 -27.79
C SER A 160 -24.69 10.23 -29.30
N GLY A 161 -24.10 9.27 -30.03
CA GLY A 161 -23.65 9.45 -31.42
C GLY A 161 -24.57 8.94 -32.54
N GLN A 162 -25.78 8.45 -32.25
CA GLN A 162 -26.74 8.06 -33.30
C GLN A 162 -27.82 9.14 -33.44
N ARG A 163 -27.56 10.14 -34.29
CA ARG A 163 -28.63 10.92 -34.93
C ARG A 163 -28.96 10.22 -36.25
N GLU A 164 -30.22 9.81 -36.37
CA GLU A 164 -30.82 9.33 -37.62
C GLU A 164 -30.75 10.41 -38.72
N PRO A 165 -30.50 10.06 -39.98
CA PRO A 165 -30.61 11.01 -41.09
C PRO A 165 -32.08 11.30 -41.42
N PRO A 166 -32.41 12.51 -41.90
CA PRO A 166 -33.79 12.87 -42.21
C PRO A 166 -34.29 12.13 -43.46
N MET A 167 -35.50 11.60 -43.33
CA MET A 167 -36.31 11.03 -44.41
C MET A 167 -36.56 12.07 -45.50
N THR A 168 -36.16 11.78 -46.74
CA THR A 168 -36.61 12.52 -47.93
C THR A 168 -37.87 11.86 -48.47
N GLY A 169 -38.99 12.59 -48.42
CA GLY A 169 -40.25 12.21 -49.03
C GLY A 169 -40.23 12.44 -50.55
N ASN A 170 -40.99 11.59 -51.24
CA ASN A 170 -41.35 11.72 -52.66
C ASN A 170 -42.15 12.99 -52.96
#